data_AF-A0A2E1JU77-F1
#
_entry.id   AF-A0A2E1JU77-F1
#
_cell.length_a   1.000
_cell.length_b   1.000
_cell.length_c   1.000
_cell.angle_alpha   90.00
_cell.angle_beta   90.00
_cell.angle_gamma   90.00
#
_symmetry.space_group_name_H-M   'P 1'
#
loop_
_entity.id
_entity.type
_entity.pdbx_description
1 polymer ?
#
loop_
_entity_poly.entity_id
_entity_poly.type
_entity_poly.pdbx_seq_one_letter_code
_entity_poly.pdbx_strand_id
1 'polypeptide(L)'
;MIWFDYYNYWIVIVLMMVGLYLVMARHNLARKVIGLNVFQTSVFVFFISMGAVRDSSAPILAEGITQYANPLTHVLILTAIVVGVSTTSLALALIVRINEEYGSIDEERILLLDGDD
;
A
#
# COMPACT_ATOMS: atom_id res chain seq x y z
N MET A 1 -1.43 31.57 -3.47
CA MET A 1 -1.76 30.34 -4.22
C MET A 1 -0.90 29.20 -3.68
N ILE A 2 -1.19 28.76 -2.44
CA ILE A 2 -0.37 27.81 -1.67
C ILE A 2 -0.97 26.39 -1.73
N TRP A 3 -2.25 26.28 -2.12
CA TRP A 3 -2.98 25.01 -2.20
C TRP A 3 -2.43 24.03 -3.24
N PHE A 4 -1.90 24.54 -4.36
CA PHE A 4 -1.33 23.68 -5.41
C PHE A 4 0.03 23.09 -5.02
N ASP A 5 0.80 23.75 -4.15
CA ASP A 5 2.10 23.26 -3.70
C ASP A 5 1.99 22.00 -2.80
N TYR A 6 0.85 21.82 -2.12
CA TYR A 6 0.61 20.67 -1.23
C TYR A 6 -0.37 19.64 -1.78
N TYR A 7 -0.75 19.73 -3.05
CA TYR A 7 -1.73 18.84 -3.67
C TYR A 7 -1.41 17.35 -3.47
N ASN A 8 -0.14 16.97 -3.59
CA ASN A 8 0.32 15.59 -3.38
C ASN A 8 0.01 15.09 -1.96
N TYR A 9 0.19 15.93 -0.93
CA TYR A 9 -0.06 15.54 0.45
C TYR A 9 -1.56 15.36 0.74
N TRP A 10 -2.42 16.20 0.15
CA TRP A 10 -3.87 16.03 0.26
C TRP A 10 -4.34 14.71 -0.34
N ILE A 11 -3.85 14.35 -1.54
CA ILE A 11 -4.16 13.06 -2.16
C ILE A 11 -3.70 11.91 -1.27
N VAL A 12 -2.48 11.98 -0.74
CA VAL A 12 -1.94 10.96 0.15
C VAL A 12 -2.86 10.75 1.35
N ILE A 13 -3.27 11.82 2.04
CA ILE A 13 -4.13 11.70 3.22
C ILE A 13 -5.47 11.06 2.85
N VAL A 14 -6.08 11.48 1.74
CA VAL A 14 -7.35 10.91 1.28
C VAL A 14 -7.19 9.43 0.93
N LEU A 15 -6.17 9.05 0.16
CA LEU A 15 -5.91 7.65 -0.18
C LEU A 15 -5.62 6.80 1.06
N MET A 16 -4.86 7.34 2.00
CA MET A 16 -4.51 6.66 3.25
C MET A 16 -5.77 6.41 4.10
N MET A 17 -6.62 7.42 4.26
CA MET A 17 -7.88 7.30 5.00
C MET A 17 -8.86 6.33 4.32
N VAL A 18 -8.96 6.36 2.99
CA VAL A 18 -9.81 5.43 2.21
C VAL A 18 -9.31 3.99 2.34
N GLY A 19 -7.99 3.78 2.24
CA GLY A 19 -7.38 2.46 2.42
C GLY A 19 -7.65 1.89 3.82
N LEU A 20 -7.41 2.70 4.85
CA LEU A 20 -7.67 2.32 6.25
C LEU A 20 -9.16 2.03 6.49
N TYR A 21 -10.04 2.87 5.96
CA TYR A 21 -11.48 2.67 6.05
C TYR A 21 -11.92 1.35 5.41
N LEU A 22 -11.37 1.00 4.23
CA LEU A 22 -11.73 -0.25 3.56
C LEU A 22 -11.29 -1.49 4.35
N VAL A 23 -10.18 -1.41 5.08
CA VAL A 23 -9.71 -2.50 5.96
C VAL A 23 -10.64 -2.69 7.16
N MET A 24 -11.09 -1.59 7.78
CA MET A 24 -11.96 -1.65 8.96
C MET A 24 -13.42 -1.97 8.63
N ALA A 25 -13.95 -1.45 7.53
CA ALA A 25 -15.39 -1.47 7.24
C ALA A 25 -15.87 -2.71 6.46
N ARG A 26 -14.97 -3.61 6.04
CA ARG A 26 -15.33 -4.77 5.18
C ARG A 26 -15.14 -6.07 5.92
N HIS A 27 -16.19 -6.89 6.01
CA HIS A 27 -16.15 -8.24 6.58
C HIS A 27 -15.49 -9.27 5.66
N ASN A 28 -15.55 -9.04 4.35
CA ASN A 28 -14.92 -9.92 3.36
C ASN A 28 -13.39 -9.75 3.38
N LEU A 29 -12.67 -10.85 3.66
CA LEU A 29 -11.22 -10.87 3.79
C LEU A 29 -10.48 -10.40 2.52
N ALA A 30 -10.97 -10.74 1.33
CA ALA A 30 -10.35 -10.29 0.07
C ALA A 30 -10.46 -8.77 -0.10
N ARG A 31 -11.57 -8.17 0.33
CA ARG A 31 -11.75 -6.71 0.30
C ARG A 31 -10.83 -6.01 1.30
N LYS A 32 -10.54 -6.62 2.46
CA LYS A 32 -9.55 -6.10 3.40
C LYS A 32 -8.14 -6.06 2.78
N VAL A 33 -7.74 -7.11 2.06
CA VAL A 33 -6.42 -7.15 1.37
C VAL A 33 -6.32 -6.06 0.29
N ILE A 34 -7.38 -5.81 -0.46
CA ILE A 34 -7.43 -4.69 -1.42
C ILE A 34 -7.26 -3.36 -0.68
N GLY A 35 -7.93 -3.18 0.46
CA GLY A 35 -7.82 -1.97 1.27
C GLY A 35 -6.41 -1.73 1.79
N LEU A 36 -5.74 -2.80 2.22
CA LEU A 36 -4.36 -2.77 2.67
C LEU A 36 -3.40 -2.38 1.53
N ASN A 37 -3.64 -2.87 0.31
CA ASN A 37 -2.86 -2.49 -0.87
C ASN A 37 -3.04 -1.01 -1.24
N VAL A 38 -4.26 -0.47 -1.14
CA VAL A 38 -4.53 0.97 -1.35
C VAL A 38 -3.81 1.80 -0.29
N PHE A 39 -3.87 1.38 0.97
CA PHE A 39 -3.13 2.03 2.06
C PHE A 39 -1.62 2.02 1.80
N GLN A 40 -1.04 0.87 1.44
CA GLN A 40 0.38 0.76 1.13
C GLN A 40 0.80 1.66 -0.04
N THR A 41 -0.02 1.73 -1.10
CA THR A 41 0.21 2.64 -2.24
C THR A 41 0.22 4.11 -1.80
N SER A 42 -0.66 4.51 -0.88
CA SER A 42 -0.66 5.87 -0.33
C SER A 42 0.64 6.21 0.41
N VAL A 43 1.19 5.25 1.16
CA VAL A 43 2.48 5.39 1.84
C VAL A 43 3.63 5.54 0.83
N PHE A 44 3.60 4.82 -0.29
CA PHE A 44 4.60 4.99 -1.34
C PHE A 44 4.60 6.41 -1.90
N VAL A 45 3.42 6.92 -2.26
CA VAL A 45 3.28 8.29 -2.78
C VAL A 45 3.72 9.33 -1.75
N PHE A 46 3.46 9.10 -0.46
CA PHE A 46 3.94 9.97 0.63
C PHE A 46 5.46 10.07 0.68
N PHE A 47 6.15 8.93 0.72
CA PHE A 47 7.60 8.88 0.79
C PHE A 47 8.26 9.44 -0.48
N ILE A 48 7.70 9.14 -1.66
CA ILE A 48 8.17 9.72 -2.93
C ILE A 48 8.03 11.24 -2.91
N SER A 49 6.88 11.76 -2.46
CA SER A 49 6.63 13.20 -2.40
C SER A 49 7.59 13.91 -1.44
N MET A 50 7.94 13.27 -0.32
CA MET A 50 8.91 13.80 0.64
C MET A 50 10.36 13.74 0.11
N GLY A 51 10.71 12.71 -0.66
CA GLY A 51 12.04 12.52 -1.23
C GLY A 51 12.27 13.20 -2.58
N ALA A 52 11.25 13.84 -3.15
CA ALA A 52 11.32 14.46 -4.47
C ALA A 52 12.23 15.70 -4.46
N VAL A 53 13.20 15.72 -5.37
CA VAL A 53 14.08 16.87 -5.62
C VAL A 53 13.63 17.54 -6.92
N ARG A 54 13.43 18.87 -6.87
CA ARG A 54 13.04 19.64 -8.07
C ARG A 54 14.13 19.56 -9.14
N ASP A 55 13.72 19.43 -10.40
CA ASP A 55 14.60 19.41 -11.57
C ASP A 55 15.70 18.32 -11.53
N SER A 56 15.41 17.22 -10.84
CA SER A 56 16.34 16.13 -10.67
C SER A 56 16.20 15.07 -11.78
N SER A 57 17.34 14.53 -12.21
CA SER A 57 17.39 13.38 -13.12
C SER A 57 17.43 12.05 -12.36
N ALA A 58 17.19 10.93 -13.04
CA ALA A 58 17.32 9.60 -12.45
C ALA A 58 18.70 9.42 -11.78
N PRO A 59 18.82 8.70 -10.65
CA PRO A 59 20.06 8.55 -9.89
C PRO A 59 21.05 7.59 -10.58
N ILE A 60 21.44 7.94 -11.80
CA ILE A 60 22.35 7.19 -12.68
C ILE A 60 23.42 8.17 -13.14
N LEU A 61 24.67 7.90 -12.78
CA LEU A 61 25.81 8.75 -13.12
C LEU A 61 25.89 8.93 -14.64
N ALA A 62 25.77 10.18 -15.10
CA ALA A 62 25.92 10.54 -16.50
C ALA A 62 26.60 11.92 -16.64
N GLU A 63 27.33 12.10 -17.74
CA GLU A 63 28.00 13.37 -18.04
C GLU A 63 26.97 14.47 -18.32
N GLY A 64 27.19 15.65 -17.74
CA GLY A 64 26.30 16.82 -17.90
C GLY A 64 25.13 16.91 -16.92
N ILE A 65 24.92 15.92 -16.04
CA ILE A 65 23.86 15.95 -15.02
C ILE A 65 24.44 16.40 -13.67
N THR A 66 23.88 17.48 -13.12
CA THR A 66 24.33 18.08 -11.84
C THR A 66 23.37 17.78 -10.67
N GLN A 67 22.12 17.41 -10.95
CA GLN A 67 21.10 17.12 -9.93
C GLN A 67 20.48 15.75 -10.14
N TYR A 68 20.50 14.94 -9.09
CA TYR A 68 19.99 13.57 -9.07
C TYR A 68 18.84 13.43 -8.09
N ALA A 69 17.87 12.58 -8.42
CA ALA A 69 16.78 12.23 -7.52
C ALA A 69 17.33 11.49 -6.30
N ASN A 70 16.63 11.56 -5.17
CA ASN A 70 17.11 10.97 -3.92
C ASN A 70 17.27 9.44 -4.05
N PRO A 71 18.51 8.90 -4.03
CA PRO A 71 18.74 7.47 -4.22
C PRO A 71 18.24 6.64 -3.03
N LEU A 72 18.20 7.23 -1.83
CA LEU A 72 17.70 6.55 -0.63
C LEU A 72 16.20 6.27 -0.76
N THR A 73 15.43 7.27 -1.22
CA THR A 73 13.97 7.11 -1.41
C THR A 73 13.68 6.04 -2.46
N HIS A 74 14.43 5.99 -3.56
CA HIS A 74 14.28 4.96 -4.58
C HIS A 74 14.45 3.54 -4.04
N VAL A 75 15.52 3.29 -3.27
CA VAL A 75 15.81 1.96 -2.74
C VAL A 75 14.80 1.54 -1.66
N LEU A 76 14.40 2.48 -0.79
CA LEU A 76 13.41 2.21 0.26
C LEU A 76 12.05 1.82 -0.32
N ILE A 77 11.60 2.53 -1.37
CA ILE A 77 10.33 2.22 -2.03
C ILE A 77 10.39 0.91 -2.80
N LEU A 78 11.48 0.65 -3.54
CA LEU A 78 11.65 -0.61 -4.24
C LEU A 78 11.58 -1.80 -3.28
N THR A 79 12.24 -1.69 -2.12
CA THR A 79 12.21 -2.71 -1.07
C THR A 79 10.80 -2.88 -0.50
N ALA A 80 10.11 -1.76 -0.21
CA ALA A 80 8.76 -1.80 0.34
C ALA A 80 7.74 -2.42 -0.65
N ILE A 81 7.91 -2.19 -1.96
CA ILE A 81 7.08 -2.82 -3.00
C ILE A 81 7.24 -4.34 -2.97
N VAL A 82 8.46 -4.85 -2.91
CA VAL A 82 8.72 -6.30 -2.90
C VAL A 82 8.11 -6.97 -1.66
N VAL A 83 8.30 -6.35 -0.48
CA VAL A 83 7.69 -6.83 0.78
C VAL A 83 6.16 -6.78 0.69
N GLY A 84 5.59 -5.73 0.12
CA GLY A 84 4.15 -5.57 -0.06
C GLY A 84 3.51 -6.61 -0.97
N VAL A 85 4.15 -6.93 -2.10
CA VAL A 85 3.68 -8.00 -3.01
C VAL A 85 3.78 -9.37 -2.33
N SER A 86 4.86 -9.60 -1.57
CA SER A 86 5.09 -10.86 -0.85
C SER A 86 4.03 -11.10 0.22
N THR A 87 3.74 -10.08 1.03
CA THR A 87 2.71 -10.14 2.09
C THR A 87 1.30 -10.24 1.51
N THR A 88 1.00 -9.55 0.41
CA THR A 88 -0.29 -9.69 -0.30
C THR A 88 -0.47 -11.10 -0.85
N SER A 89 0.58 -11.70 -1.41
CA SER A 89 0.55 -13.08 -1.92
C SER A 89 0.28 -14.08 -0.80
N LEU A 90 0.96 -13.92 0.34
CA LEU A 90 0.71 -14.73 1.53
C LEU A 90 -0.71 -14.56 2.06
N ALA A 91 -1.21 -13.33 2.15
CA ALA A 91 -2.56 -13.04 2.62
C ALA A 91 -3.62 -13.70 1.71
N LEU A 92 -3.45 -13.64 0.39
CA LEU A 92 -4.34 -14.31 -0.56
C LEU A 92 -4.27 -15.84 -0.43
N ALA A 93 -3.07 -16.41 -0.26
CA ALA A 93 -2.91 -17.85 -0.02
C ALA A 93 -3.63 -18.30 1.26
N LEU A 94 -3.56 -17.51 2.34
CA LEU A 94 -4.30 -17.77 3.57
C LEU A 94 -5.82 -17.67 3.36
N ILE A 95 -6.31 -16.67 2.61
CA ILE A 95 -7.74 -16.55 2.28
C ILE A 95 -8.25 -17.77 1.51
N VAL A 96 -7.46 -18.30 0.57
CA VAL A 96 -7.82 -19.53 -0.15
C VAL A 96 -7.92 -20.71 0.83
N ARG A 97 -6.93 -20.88 1.73
CA ARG A 97 -6.96 -21.94 2.75
C ARG A 97 -8.15 -21.84 3.69
N ILE A 98 -8.50 -20.62 4.13
CA ILE A 98 -9.67 -20.38 4.98
C ILE A 98 -10.96 -20.75 4.24
N ASN A 99 -11.05 -20.44 2.95
CA ASN A 99 -12.20 -20.82 2.14
C ASN A 99 -12.31 -22.35 1.98
N GLU A 100 -11.18 -23.04 1.79
CA GLU A 100 -11.15 -24.51 1.72
C GLU A 100 -11.67 -25.17 3.01
N GLU A 101 -11.37 -24.59 4.19
CA GLU A 101 -11.77 -25.13 5.50
C GLU A 101 -13.22 -24.74 5.88
N TYR A 102 -13.55 -23.45 5.83
CA TYR A 102 -14.83 -22.93 6.34
C TYR A 102 -15.90 -22.72 5.25
N GLY A 103 -15.55 -22.89 3.97
CA GLY A 103 -16.45 -22.64 2.83
C GLY A 103 -16.88 -21.17 2.68
N SER A 104 -16.20 -20.25 3.35
CA SER A 104 -16.53 -18.82 3.39
C SER A 104 -15.27 -17.97 3.46
N ILE A 105 -15.35 -16.76 2.90
CA ILE A 105 -14.33 -15.69 3.01
C ILE A 105 -14.85 -14.48 3.79
N ASP A 106 -16.03 -14.63 4.40
CA ASP A 106 -16.63 -13.64 5.28
C ASP A 106 -16.28 -13.95 6.73
N GLU A 107 -15.65 -13.00 7.39
CA GLU A 107 -15.13 -13.13 8.76
C GLU A 107 -16.23 -13.44 9.79
N GLU A 108 -17.42 -12.85 9.66
CA GLU A 108 -18.52 -13.07 10.60
C GLU A 108 -19.00 -14.52 10.52
N ARG A 109 -19.11 -15.05 9.29
CA ARG A 109 -19.50 -16.44 9.06
C ARG A 109 -18.44 -17.43 9.55
N ILE A 110 -17.15 -17.11 9.42
CA ILE A 110 -16.06 -17.95 9.92
C ILE A 110 -16.10 -18.03 11.45
N LEU A 111 -16.26 -16.89 12.13
CA LEU A 111 -16.32 -16.83 13.60
C LEU A 111 -17.51 -17.62 14.18
N LEU A 112 -18.65 -17.64 13.48
CA LEU A 112 -19.80 -18.43 13.89
C LEU A 112 -19.58 -19.93 13.75
N LEU A 113 -18.86 -20.37 12.72
CA LEU A 113 -18.55 -21.79 12.49
C LEU A 113 -17.51 -22.32 13.49
N ASP A 114 -16.57 -21.46 13.91
CA ASP A 114 -15.51 -21.81 14.85
C ASP A 114 -16.01 -21.89 16.32
N GLY A 115 -17.10 -21.18 16.65
CA GLY A 115 -17.66 -21.15 18.00
C GLY A 115 -18.69 -22.24 18.32
N ASP A 116 -19.04 -23.08 17.34
CA ASP A 116 -20.00 -24.20 17.49
C ASP A 116 -19.29 -25.54 17.83
N ASP A 117 -17.94 -25.55 17.89
CA ASP A 117 -17.08 -26.65 18.37
C ASP A 117 -16.63 -26.44 19.84
#